data_AF-A0A9E3DFD7-F1
#
_entry.id   AF-A0A9E3DFD7-F1
#
_cell.length_a   1.000
_cell.length_b   1.000
_cell.length_c   1.000
_cell.angle_alpha   90.00
_cell.angle_beta   90.00
_cell.angle_gamma   90.00
#
_symmetry.space_group_name_H-M   'P 1'
#
loop_
_entity.id
_entity.type
_entity.pdbx_description
1 polymer ?
#
loop_
_entity_poly.entity_id
_entity_poly.type
_entity_poly.pdbx_seq_one_letter_code
_entity_poly.pdbx_strand_id
1 'polypeptide(L)'
;MRSEWVAPRMNDPIRTQMHYARQRVVTQEMEYVARREQLEPETVRSEVARGRMIIPANIHHTNLEPMCIGVASKCKINANIGNSSTTSNIDDELEKLRYSVKYGADTVMDLSTGGDIPRIRQAIIANSPVPIGTVPIYEALARVRRVEDLNLNVMLDVIEEQAEQGVDYMTIHAGVLVQYV
;
A
#
# COMPACT_ATOMS: atom_id res chain seq x y z
N MET A 1 7.29 13.03 6.41
CA MET A 1 6.83 13.16 7.82
C MET A 1 7.20 11.94 8.68
N ARG A 2 7.25 10.72 8.11
CA ARG A 2 7.50 9.48 8.87
C ARG A 2 8.96 9.06 8.98
N SER A 3 9.89 9.72 8.30
CA SER A 3 11.31 9.31 8.27
C SER A 3 11.91 9.17 9.68
N GLU A 4 11.59 10.10 10.59
CA GLU A 4 12.02 10.06 11.99
C GLU A 4 11.37 8.93 12.81
N TRP A 5 10.15 8.52 12.45
CA TRP A 5 9.45 7.43 13.13
C TRP A 5 9.97 6.07 12.70
N VAL A 6 10.38 5.97 11.43
CA VAL A 6 10.88 4.75 10.82
C VAL A 6 12.35 4.51 11.18
N ALA A 7 13.17 5.57 11.27
CA ALA A 7 14.61 5.47 11.50
C ALA A 7 15.01 4.56 12.69
N PRO A 8 14.38 4.63 13.88
CA PRO A 8 14.74 3.76 15.01
C PRO A 8 14.46 2.27 14.78
N ARG A 9 13.55 1.96 13.84
CA ARG A 9 13.01 0.62 13.55
C ARG A 9 13.61 0.00 12.28
N MET A 10 14.49 0.71 11.58
CA MET A 10 15.03 0.28 10.29
C MET A 10 15.80 -1.05 10.35
N ASN A 11 16.48 -1.30 11.48
CA ASN A 11 17.28 -2.49 11.71
C ASN A 11 16.49 -3.63 12.37
N ASP A 12 15.20 -3.44 12.65
CA ASP A 12 14.38 -4.51 13.22
C ASP A 12 14.17 -5.62 12.17
N PRO A 13 14.25 -6.90 12.57
CA PRO A 13 14.04 -8.02 11.64
C PRO A 13 12.59 -8.07 11.12
N ILE A 14 11.61 -7.59 11.89
CA ILE A 14 10.20 -7.53 11.50
C ILE A 14 9.68 -6.12 11.76
N ARG A 15 9.28 -5.44 10.69
CA ARG A 15 8.94 -4.01 10.69
C ARG A 15 7.44 -3.73 10.52
N THR A 16 6.60 -4.69 10.85
CA THR A 16 5.14 -4.58 10.64
C THR A 16 4.44 -4.00 11.87
N GLN A 17 3.37 -3.25 11.65
CA GLN A 17 2.54 -2.72 12.73
C GLN A 17 1.95 -3.83 13.61
N MET A 18 1.60 -4.98 13.02
CA MET A 18 1.13 -6.16 13.76
C MET A 18 2.20 -6.74 14.69
N HIS A 19 3.48 -6.76 14.27
CA HIS A 19 4.57 -7.23 15.09
C HIS A 19 4.72 -6.37 16.36
N TYR A 20 4.84 -5.05 16.19
CA TYR A 20 4.92 -4.11 17.31
C TYR A 20 3.68 -4.18 18.20
N ALA A 21 2.48 -4.26 17.60
CA ALA A 21 1.24 -4.37 18.35
C ALA A 21 1.23 -5.61 19.27
N ARG A 22 1.66 -6.78 18.78
CA ARG A 22 1.72 -8.03 19.56
C ARG A 22 2.74 -7.99 20.69
N GLN A 23 3.77 -7.16 20.56
CA GLN A 23 4.72 -6.86 21.63
C GLN A 23 4.23 -5.80 22.63
N ARG A 24 2.96 -5.40 22.53
CA ARG A 24 2.35 -4.34 23.35
C ARG A 24 2.99 -2.96 23.14
N VAL A 25 3.62 -2.74 21.99
CA VAL A 25 4.18 -1.44 21.61
C VAL A 25 3.10 -0.66 20.85
N VAL A 26 2.82 0.56 21.31
CA VAL A 26 2.04 1.54 20.56
C VAL A 26 3.04 2.35 19.72
N THR A 27 2.92 2.27 18.40
CA THR A 27 3.79 3.02 17.48
C THR A 27 3.27 4.42 17.23
N GLN A 28 4.11 5.30 16.69
CA GLN A 28 3.69 6.64 16.25
C GLN A 28 2.58 6.57 15.20
N GLU A 29 2.58 5.55 14.33
CA GLU A 29 1.48 5.34 13.39
C GLU A 29 0.15 5.00 14.11
N MET A 30 0.18 4.15 15.14
CA MET A 30 -1.01 3.84 15.93
C MET A 30 -1.53 5.06 16.69
N GLU A 31 -0.65 5.87 17.29
CA GLU A 31 -1.07 7.11 17.95
C GLU A 31 -1.68 8.12 16.96
N TYR A 32 -1.08 8.25 15.77
CA TYR A 32 -1.59 9.14 14.73
C TYR A 32 -3.00 8.71 14.29
N VAL A 33 -3.18 7.42 14.01
CA VAL A 33 -4.47 6.83 13.66
C VAL A 33 -5.49 7.02 14.78
N ALA A 34 -5.10 6.76 16.04
CA ALA A 34 -5.99 6.89 17.19
C ALA A 34 -6.57 8.31 17.30
N ARG A 35 -5.72 9.33 17.15
CA ARG A 35 -6.16 10.74 17.11
C ARG A 35 -7.11 11.01 15.94
N ARG A 36 -6.78 10.52 14.74
CA ARG A 36 -7.59 10.72 13.52
C ARG A 36 -8.97 10.07 13.61
N GLU A 37 -9.07 8.91 14.24
CA GLU A 37 -10.31 8.15 14.39
C GLU A 37 -11.07 8.48 15.69
N GLN A 38 -10.52 9.33 16.57
CA GLN A 38 -11.07 9.59 17.91
C GLN A 38 -11.20 8.31 18.75
N LEU A 39 -10.17 7.47 18.70
CA LEU A 39 -10.03 6.23 19.46
C LEU A 39 -8.87 6.33 20.46
N GLU A 40 -8.89 5.47 21.47
CA GLU A 40 -7.73 5.28 22.33
C GLU A 40 -6.59 4.55 21.58
N PRO A 41 -5.31 4.95 21.75
CA PRO A 41 -4.18 4.26 21.12
C PRO A 41 -4.10 2.77 21.45
N GLU A 42 -4.47 2.40 22.68
CA GLU A 42 -4.52 1.01 23.11
C GLU A 42 -5.61 0.21 22.38
N THR A 43 -6.74 0.84 22.06
CA THR A 43 -7.78 0.21 21.22
C THR A 43 -7.21 -0.11 19.84
N VAL A 44 -6.57 0.86 19.17
CA VAL A 44 -5.93 0.67 17.87
C VAL A 44 -4.89 -0.45 17.92
N ARG A 45 -3.98 -0.40 18.89
CA ARG A 45 -2.96 -1.44 19.10
C ARG A 45 -3.58 -2.82 19.28
N SER A 46 -4.63 -2.94 20.10
CA SER A 46 -5.30 -4.22 20.37
C SER A 46 -5.98 -4.79 19.12
N GLU A 47 -6.63 -3.96 18.31
CA GLU A 47 -7.26 -4.35 17.05
C GLU A 47 -6.23 -4.81 16.01
N VAL A 48 -5.10 -4.12 15.93
CA VAL A 48 -3.98 -4.47 15.05
C VAL A 48 -3.34 -5.79 15.49
N ALA A 49 -3.09 -5.97 16.79
CA ALA A 49 -2.48 -7.19 17.33
C ALA A 49 -3.32 -8.46 17.04
N ARG A 50 -4.65 -8.33 17.11
CA ARG A 50 -5.61 -9.42 16.87
C ARG A 50 -6.03 -9.57 15.40
N GLY A 51 -5.49 -8.73 14.50
CA GLY A 51 -5.74 -8.84 13.05
C GLY A 51 -7.13 -8.37 12.60
N ARG A 52 -7.83 -7.56 13.41
CA ARG A 52 -9.13 -6.97 13.04
C ARG A 52 -9.02 -5.53 12.52
N MET A 53 -7.81 -4.99 12.53
CA MET A 53 -7.45 -3.71 11.95
C MET A 53 -6.05 -3.80 11.35
N ILE A 54 -5.82 -3.10 10.25
CA ILE A 54 -4.50 -2.93 9.64
C ILE A 54 -4.16 -1.44 9.52
N ILE A 55 -2.86 -1.14 9.50
CA ILE A 55 -2.31 0.17 9.18
C ILE A 55 -1.34 -0.07 8.00
N PRO A 56 -1.78 0.11 6.75
CA PRO A 56 -0.95 -0.07 5.57
C PRO A 56 0.06 1.09 5.48
N ALA A 57 1.30 0.83 5.90
CA ALA A 57 2.30 1.87 6.12
C ALA A 57 3.72 1.36 5.88
N ASN A 58 4.04 1.10 4.61
CA ASN A 58 5.37 0.66 4.21
C ASN A 58 6.43 1.67 4.70
N ILE A 59 7.58 1.16 5.14
CA ILE A 59 8.69 1.96 5.68
C ILE A 59 9.27 2.94 4.65
N HIS A 60 9.18 2.62 3.34
CA HIS A 60 9.68 3.47 2.26
C HIS A 60 8.71 4.59 1.89
N HIS A 61 7.42 4.47 2.25
CA HIS A 61 6.41 5.51 2.00
C HIS A 61 6.40 6.57 3.12
N THR A 62 7.40 7.44 3.11
CA THR A 62 7.68 8.37 4.22
C THR A 62 6.83 9.65 4.22
N ASN A 63 6.14 9.94 3.12
CA ASN A 63 5.18 11.05 2.98
C ASN A 63 3.75 10.69 3.40
N LEU A 64 3.51 9.40 3.70
CA LEU A 64 2.22 8.90 4.16
C LEU A 64 1.74 9.56 5.45
N GLU A 65 0.47 9.95 5.47
CA GLU A 65 -0.32 10.25 6.65
C GLU A 65 -1.06 8.97 7.09
N PRO A 66 -0.64 8.29 8.18
CA PRO A 66 -1.20 6.99 8.50
C PRO A 66 -2.72 6.99 8.69
N MET A 67 -3.32 5.90 8.25
CA MET A 67 -4.74 5.60 8.40
C MET A 67 -4.91 4.13 8.77
N CYS A 68 -6.09 3.74 9.26
CA CYS A 68 -6.39 2.33 9.53
C CYS A 68 -7.64 1.84 8.81
N ILE A 69 -7.66 0.54 8.56
CA ILE A 69 -8.79 -0.19 7.99
C ILE A 69 -9.18 -1.27 8.99
N GLY A 70 -10.39 -1.19 9.55
CA GLY A 70 -10.88 -2.16 10.52
C GLY A 70 -12.28 -1.80 11.03
N VAL A 71 -12.96 -2.79 11.63
CA VAL A 71 -14.38 -2.65 12.04
C VAL A 71 -14.59 -1.58 13.12
N ALA A 72 -13.57 -1.31 13.94
CA ALA A 72 -13.65 -0.33 15.02
C ALA A 72 -13.38 1.13 14.56
N SER A 73 -13.02 1.35 13.29
CA SER A 73 -12.78 2.68 12.72
C SER A 73 -13.87 3.08 11.71
N LYS A 74 -13.83 4.32 11.22
CA LYS A 74 -14.74 4.76 10.16
C LYS A 74 -14.62 3.86 8.92
N CYS A 75 -15.71 3.69 8.17
CA CYS A 75 -15.62 3.06 6.85
C CYS A 75 -14.62 3.83 5.97
N LYS A 76 -13.80 3.11 5.21
CA LYS A 76 -12.75 3.67 4.34
C LYS A 76 -13.08 3.42 2.88
N ILE A 77 -12.76 4.38 2.02
CA ILE A 77 -12.99 4.28 0.58
C ILE A 77 -11.66 4.28 -0.18
N ASN A 78 -11.59 3.46 -1.24
CA ASN A 78 -10.43 3.40 -2.12
C ASN A 78 -10.78 3.99 -3.50
N ALA A 79 -9.86 4.75 -4.08
CA ALA A 79 -9.96 5.18 -5.47
C ALA A 79 -8.95 4.43 -6.34
N ASN A 80 -9.40 3.90 -7.48
CA ASN A 80 -8.51 3.28 -8.45
C ASN A 80 -8.12 4.32 -9.51
N ILE A 81 -6.82 4.49 -9.70
CA ILE A 81 -6.23 5.26 -10.80
C ILE A 81 -5.32 4.32 -11.61
N GLY A 82 -4.61 4.86 -12.59
CA GLY A 82 -3.70 4.08 -13.42
C GLY A 82 -3.85 4.42 -14.89
N ASN A 83 -2.73 4.27 -15.61
CA ASN A 83 -2.69 4.46 -17.04
C ASN A 83 -3.13 3.21 -17.80
N SER A 84 -3.39 3.38 -19.10
CA SER A 84 -3.62 2.29 -20.03
C SER A 84 -2.56 2.30 -21.13
N SER A 85 -2.44 1.20 -21.87
CA SER A 85 -1.57 1.14 -23.06
C SER A 85 -1.89 2.17 -24.15
N THR A 86 -3.07 2.80 -24.08
CA THR A 86 -3.55 3.78 -25.06
C THR A 86 -3.50 5.23 -24.58
N THR A 87 -3.47 5.49 -23.28
CA THR A 87 -3.63 6.84 -22.70
C THR A 87 -3.00 6.96 -21.31
N SER A 88 -2.63 8.20 -20.97
CA SER A 88 -2.04 8.72 -19.72
C SER A 88 -0.52 8.82 -19.62
N ASN A 89 -0.09 10.03 -19.29
CA ASN A 89 1.26 10.40 -18.86
C ASN A 89 1.32 10.50 -17.31
N ILE A 90 2.50 10.73 -16.75
CA ILE A 90 2.69 10.85 -15.29
C ILE A 90 1.86 11.99 -14.70
N ASP A 91 1.76 13.13 -15.39
CA ASP A 91 1.06 14.32 -14.88
C ASP A 91 -0.44 14.07 -14.72
N ASP A 92 -1.06 13.34 -15.66
CA ASP A 92 -2.46 12.95 -15.61
C ASP A 92 -2.74 12.05 -14.40
N GLU A 93 -1.86 11.08 -14.11
CA GLU A 93 -2.01 10.20 -12.94
C GLU A 93 -1.81 10.95 -11.63
N LEU A 94 -0.89 11.90 -11.58
CA LEU A 94 -0.71 12.78 -10.42
C LEU A 94 -1.93 13.70 -10.22
N GLU A 95 -2.56 14.16 -11.30
CA GLU A 95 -3.81 14.90 -11.21
C GLU A 95 -4.93 14.01 -10.65
N LYS A 96 -5.12 12.79 -11.19
CA LYS A 96 -6.12 11.83 -10.66
C LYS A 96 -5.88 11.51 -9.18
N LEU A 97 -4.63 11.34 -8.75
CA LEU A 97 -4.26 11.15 -7.34
C LEU A 97 -4.72 12.34 -6.49
N ARG A 98 -4.36 13.57 -6.89
CA ARG A 98 -4.74 14.80 -6.17
C ARG A 98 -6.25 14.96 -6.08
N TYR A 99 -6.98 14.70 -7.16
CA TYR A 99 -8.44 14.74 -7.18
C TYR A 99 -9.03 13.68 -6.23
N SER A 100 -8.54 12.45 -6.28
CA SER A 100 -9.02 11.36 -5.42
C SER A 100 -8.89 11.72 -3.95
N VAL A 101 -7.71 12.20 -3.52
CA VAL A 101 -7.47 12.63 -2.13
C VAL A 101 -8.34 13.84 -1.78
N LYS A 102 -8.45 14.84 -2.66
CA LYS A 102 -9.28 16.04 -2.45
C LYS A 102 -10.74 15.70 -2.18
N TYR A 103 -11.29 14.69 -2.83
CA TYR A 103 -12.67 14.25 -2.68
C TYR A 103 -12.86 13.14 -1.64
N GLY A 104 -11.82 12.81 -0.88
CA GLY A 104 -11.93 11.98 0.32
C GLY A 104 -11.55 10.52 0.15
N ALA A 105 -10.80 10.14 -0.90
CA ALA A 105 -10.22 8.80 -0.98
C ALA A 105 -9.28 8.56 0.20
N ASP A 106 -9.53 7.50 0.97
CA ASP A 106 -8.71 7.11 2.11
C ASP A 106 -7.46 6.31 1.70
N THR A 107 -7.55 5.60 0.58
CA THR A 107 -6.45 4.91 -0.09
C THR A 107 -6.58 5.08 -1.60
N VAL A 108 -5.48 4.89 -2.31
CA VAL A 108 -5.47 4.86 -3.77
C VAL A 108 -4.78 3.59 -4.24
N MET A 109 -5.24 3.00 -5.33
CA MET A 109 -4.51 1.94 -6.03
C MET A 109 -4.03 2.42 -7.39
N ASP A 110 -2.76 2.17 -7.68
CA ASP A 110 -2.21 2.29 -9.03
C ASP A 110 -2.42 0.96 -9.77
N LEU A 111 -3.34 1.00 -10.76
CA LEU A 111 -3.68 -0.13 -11.62
C LEU A 111 -3.13 0.05 -13.04
N SER A 112 -2.05 0.80 -13.19
CA SER A 112 -1.35 1.02 -14.46
C SER A 112 -0.98 -0.29 -15.16
N THR A 113 -1.23 -0.34 -16.48
CA THR A 113 -0.99 -1.52 -17.33
C THR A 113 -0.14 -1.23 -18.56
N GLY A 114 0.21 0.04 -18.81
CA GLY A 114 0.93 0.46 -20.00
C GLY A 114 2.12 1.36 -19.70
N GLY A 115 2.97 1.57 -20.71
CA GLY A 115 4.11 2.49 -20.61
C GLY A 115 5.11 2.10 -19.53
N ASP A 116 5.69 3.10 -18.87
CA ASP A 116 6.69 2.95 -17.81
C ASP A 116 6.01 2.89 -16.43
N ILE A 117 5.41 1.73 -16.11
CA ILE A 117 4.68 1.48 -14.86
C ILE A 117 5.55 1.82 -13.63
N PRO A 118 6.81 1.34 -13.51
CA PRO A 118 7.65 1.63 -12.34
C PRO A 118 7.83 3.14 -12.10
N ARG A 119 8.09 3.91 -13.17
CA ARG A 119 8.30 5.35 -13.05
C ARG A 119 7.05 6.11 -12.65
N ILE A 120 5.89 5.75 -13.21
CA ILE A 120 4.60 6.34 -12.85
C ILE A 120 4.30 6.08 -11.37
N ARG A 121 4.45 4.83 -10.94
CA ARG A 121 4.21 4.44 -9.54
C ARG A 121 5.12 5.15 -8.57
N GLN A 122 6.42 5.28 -8.86
CA GLN A 122 7.35 6.05 -8.03
C GLN A 122 6.92 7.51 -7.88
N ALA A 123 6.45 8.13 -8.97
CA ALA A 123 5.93 9.49 -8.91
C ALA A 123 4.65 9.59 -8.06
N ILE A 124 3.73 8.63 -8.19
CA ILE A 124 2.51 8.54 -7.38
C ILE A 124 2.86 8.40 -5.89
N ILE A 125 3.71 7.44 -5.52
CA ILE A 125 4.10 7.21 -4.12
C ILE A 125 4.80 8.44 -3.54
N ALA A 126 5.70 9.09 -4.29
CA ALA A 126 6.38 10.29 -3.82
C ALA A 126 5.43 11.45 -3.50
N ASN A 127 4.28 11.53 -4.18
CA ASN A 127 3.30 12.61 -4.06
C ASN A 127 2.04 12.22 -3.25
N SER A 128 1.90 10.96 -2.83
CA SER A 128 0.70 10.50 -2.13
C SER A 128 0.81 10.72 -0.61
N PRO A 129 -0.18 11.38 0.02
CA PRO A 129 -0.30 11.38 1.47
C PRO A 129 -1.10 10.17 2.00
N VAL A 130 -1.72 9.37 1.12
CA VAL A 130 -2.56 8.22 1.48
C VAL A 130 -1.92 6.91 1.04
N PRO A 131 -2.27 5.76 1.64
CA PRO A 131 -1.69 4.47 1.27
C PRO A 131 -1.89 4.15 -0.21
N ILE A 132 -0.83 3.66 -0.85
CA ILE A 132 -0.83 3.20 -2.24
C ILE A 132 -0.85 1.69 -2.30
N GLY A 133 -1.86 1.15 -2.98
CA GLY A 133 -1.96 -0.27 -3.30
C GLY A 133 -1.67 -0.59 -4.75
N THR A 134 -1.33 -1.84 -5.02
CA THR A 134 -1.12 -2.36 -6.37
C THR A 134 -1.69 -3.76 -6.55
N VAL A 135 -1.68 -4.24 -7.79
CA VAL A 135 -1.88 -5.64 -8.14
C VAL A 135 -0.62 -6.13 -8.87
N PRO A 136 0.36 -6.74 -8.18
CA PRO A 136 1.67 -7.09 -8.76
C PRO A 136 1.60 -7.89 -10.07
N ILE A 137 0.55 -8.72 -10.24
CA ILE A 137 0.37 -9.53 -11.45
C ILE A 137 0.26 -8.70 -12.74
N TYR A 138 -0.23 -7.46 -12.68
CA TYR A 138 -0.38 -6.61 -13.87
C TYR A 138 0.98 -6.21 -14.44
N GLU A 139 1.91 -5.83 -13.57
CA GLU A 139 3.28 -5.53 -13.99
C GLU A 139 4.04 -6.81 -14.38
N ALA A 140 3.84 -7.92 -13.65
CA ALA A 140 4.44 -9.20 -14.00
C ALA A 140 4.03 -9.64 -15.42
N LEU A 141 2.76 -9.46 -15.79
CA LEU A 141 2.24 -9.72 -17.13
C LEU A 141 2.88 -8.81 -18.18
N ALA A 142 3.15 -7.55 -17.85
CA ALA A 142 3.84 -6.62 -18.75
C ALA A 142 5.33 -6.96 -18.98
N ARG A 143 5.95 -7.74 -18.08
CA ARG A 143 7.34 -8.20 -18.19
C ARG A 143 7.51 -9.46 -19.03
N VAL A 144 6.43 -10.18 -19.30
CA VAL A 144 6.46 -11.43 -20.09
C VAL A 144 5.78 -11.24 -21.44
N ARG A 145 6.15 -12.08 -22.42
CA ARG A 145 5.53 -12.04 -23.76
C ARG A 145 4.23 -12.82 -23.80
N ARG A 146 4.19 -13.96 -23.11
CA ARG A 146 3.02 -14.82 -23.02
C ARG A 146 2.67 -15.06 -21.56
N VAL A 147 1.39 -15.30 -21.30
CA VAL A 147 0.88 -15.57 -19.94
C VAL A 147 1.55 -16.82 -19.35
N GLU A 148 1.85 -17.81 -20.19
CA GLU A 148 2.50 -19.07 -19.79
C GLU A 148 3.97 -18.89 -19.38
N ASP A 149 4.59 -17.76 -19.73
CA ASP A 149 5.96 -17.45 -19.31
C ASP A 149 6.01 -16.88 -17.88
N LEU A 150 4.85 -16.56 -17.28
CA LEU A 150 4.77 -16.17 -15.86
C LEU A 150 5.28 -17.30 -14.96
N ASN A 151 6.12 -16.93 -14.01
CA ASN A 151 6.68 -17.87 -13.06
C ASN A 151 6.94 -17.17 -11.71
N LEU A 152 7.35 -17.97 -10.72
CA LEU A 152 7.59 -17.52 -9.35
C LEU A 152 8.60 -16.37 -9.29
N ASN A 153 9.71 -16.46 -10.03
CA ASN A 153 10.78 -15.47 -9.95
C ASN A 153 10.29 -14.11 -10.45
N VAL A 154 9.60 -14.07 -11.60
CA VAL A 154 9.00 -12.83 -12.12
C VAL A 154 8.07 -12.18 -11.09
N MET A 155 7.24 -12.98 -10.41
CA MET A 155 6.34 -12.47 -9.38
C MET A 155 7.08 -11.94 -8.15
N LEU A 156 8.10 -12.66 -7.68
CA LEU A 156 8.89 -12.24 -6.51
C LEU A 156 9.68 -10.96 -6.80
N ASP A 157 10.30 -10.85 -7.97
CA ASP A 157 11.02 -9.65 -8.41
C ASP A 157 10.09 -8.43 -8.41
N VAL A 158 8.89 -8.55 -8.98
CA VAL A 158 7.91 -7.46 -8.99
C VAL A 158 7.45 -7.08 -7.58
N ILE A 159 7.20 -8.07 -6.71
CA ILE A 159 6.80 -7.82 -5.33
C ILE A 159 7.92 -7.08 -4.57
N GLU A 160 9.17 -7.51 -4.72
CA GLU A 160 10.32 -6.90 -4.06
C GLU A 160 10.49 -5.45 -4.53
N GLU A 161 10.52 -5.21 -5.84
CA GLU A 161 10.67 -3.87 -6.40
C GLU A 161 9.53 -2.92 -5.98
N GLN A 162 8.30 -3.41 -5.94
CA GLN A 162 7.16 -2.62 -5.47
C GLN A 162 7.24 -2.31 -3.97
N ALA A 163 7.70 -3.27 -3.16
CA ALA A 163 7.91 -3.06 -1.74
C ALA A 163 9.01 -2.02 -1.48
N GLU A 164 10.12 -2.06 -2.22
CA GLU A 164 11.21 -1.09 -2.12
C GLU A 164 10.77 0.33 -2.51
N GLN A 165 9.88 0.46 -3.49
CA GLN A 165 9.32 1.75 -3.90
C GLN A 165 8.39 2.36 -2.85
N GLY A 166 7.84 1.55 -1.94
CA GLY A 166 6.94 2.01 -0.88
C GLY A 166 5.46 1.68 -1.11
N VAL A 167 5.13 0.67 -1.91
CA VAL A 167 3.74 0.17 -1.99
C VAL A 167 3.30 -0.33 -0.60
N ASP A 168 2.16 0.14 -0.11
CA ASP A 168 1.68 -0.12 1.25
C ASP A 168 0.90 -1.44 1.39
N TYR A 169 0.25 -1.87 0.31
CA TYR A 169 -0.47 -3.14 0.26
C TYR A 169 -0.55 -3.71 -1.16
N MET A 170 -0.64 -5.03 -1.25
CA MET A 170 -0.66 -5.73 -2.53
C MET A 170 -1.89 -6.64 -2.59
N THR A 171 -2.62 -6.56 -3.70
CA THR A 171 -3.67 -7.52 -4.03
C THR A 171 -3.04 -8.73 -4.71
N ILE A 172 -3.06 -9.86 -4.03
CA ILE A 172 -2.49 -11.12 -4.53
C ILE A 172 -3.62 -12.16 -4.64
N HIS A 173 -3.82 -12.68 -5.85
CA HIS A 173 -4.87 -13.66 -6.15
C HIS A 173 -4.47 -15.10 -5.77
N ALA A 174 -3.92 -15.29 -4.57
CA ALA A 174 -3.42 -16.58 -4.10
C ALA A 174 -4.54 -17.62 -3.81
N GLY A 175 -5.80 -17.18 -3.78
CA GLY A 175 -6.96 -18.05 -3.61
C GLY A 175 -7.45 -18.73 -4.89
N VAL A 176 -6.92 -18.36 -6.06
CA VAL A 176 -7.30 -18.96 -7.35
C VAL A 176 -6.50 -20.26 -7.54
N LEU A 177 -7.04 -21.36 -7.01
CA LEU A 177 -6.43 -22.68 -7.08
C LEU A 177 -6.91 -23.42 -8.34
N VAL A 178 -6.04 -24.27 -8.90
CA VAL A 178 -6.34 -25.10 -10.09
C VAL A 178 -7.63 -25.92 -9.91
N GLN A 179 -7.91 -26.38 -8.69
CA GLN A 179 -9.11 -27.17 -8.36
C GLN A 179 -10.43 -26.38 -8.41
N TYR A 180 -10.39 -25.05 -8.60
CA TYR A 180 -11.57 -24.18 -8.64
C TYR A 180 -11.87 -23.59 -10.04
N VAL A 181 -11.12 -24.01 -11.07
CA VAL A 181 -11.23 -23.50 -12.46
C VAL A 181 -11.73 -24.60 -13.39
#